data_AF-A0AA36H2W5-F1
#
_entry.id   AF-A0AA36H2W5-F1
#
_cell.length_a   1.000
_cell.length_b   1.000
_cell.length_c   1.000
_cell.angle_alpha   90.00
_cell.angle_beta   90.00
_cell.angle_gamma   90.00
#
_symmetry.space_group_name_H-M   'P 1'
#
loop_
_entity.id
_entity.type
_entity.pdbx_description
1 polymer ?
#
loop_
_entity_poly.entity_id
_entity_poly.type
_entity_poly.pdbx_seq_one_letter_code
_entity_poly.pdbx_strand_id
1 'polypeptide(L)'
;MRTDESIVSAEVIIFFIVGVFGNFNLLWMTVRRKSLQSKPGILLGINAISHMICLFGETSNAAFLISHTSVSRRDCFLIISPYIFTISHQAVMTLAISADLLYALLFPIWYQVLPTLSYIITIFGICSVYALFVLISGLMNLDDEIIRCNVPLGKTAQSVLLALI
;
A
#
# COMPACT_ATOMS: atom_id res chain seq x y z
N MET A 1 -16.88 -2.40 -23.82
CA MET A 1 -15.99 -1.69 -22.89
C MET A 1 -16.54 -0.29 -22.75
N ARG A 2 -16.90 0.12 -21.54
CA ARG A 2 -17.47 1.44 -21.28
C ARG A 2 -16.32 2.48 -21.21
N THR A 3 -16.57 3.73 -21.61
CA THR A 3 -15.52 4.74 -21.78
C THR A 3 -14.78 5.04 -20.47
N ASP A 4 -15.48 5.00 -19.34
CA ASP A 4 -14.97 5.08 -17.96
C ASP A 4 -13.99 3.94 -17.63
N GLU A 5 -14.33 2.69 -17.93
CA GLU A 5 -13.46 1.53 -17.68
C GLU A 5 -12.13 1.62 -18.45
N SER A 6 -12.20 2.17 -19.68
CA SER A 6 -11.03 2.32 -20.56
C SER A 6 -10.08 3.41 -20.06
N ILE A 7 -10.61 4.51 -19.50
CA ILE A 7 -9.81 5.59 -18.93
C ILE A 7 -9.07 5.11 -17.67
N VAL A 8 -9.78 4.45 -16.75
CA VAL A 8 -9.18 3.92 -15.50
C VAL A 8 -8.10 2.90 -15.83
N SER A 9 -8.34 2.01 -16.79
CA SER A 9 -7.36 0.99 -17.18
C SER A 9 -6.10 1.62 -17.79
N ALA A 10 -6.24 2.66 -18.61
CA ALA A 10 -5.10 3.37 -19.18
C ALA A 10 -4.26 4.07 -18.10
N GLU A 11 -4.90 4.71 -17.12
CA GLU A 11 -4.25 5.34 -15.98
C GLU A 11 -3.46 4.33 -15.14
N VAL A 12 -4.06 3.19 -14.81
CA VAL A 12 -3.40 2.11 -14.04
C VAL A 12 -2.16 1.59 -14.78
N ILE A 13 -2.25 1.39 -16.10
CA ILE A 13 -1.10 0.92 -16.90
C ILE A 13 0.03 1.95 -16.92
N ILE A 14 -0.30 3.24 -17.06
CA ILE A 14 0.71 4.32 -17.05
C ILE A 14 1.41 4.39 -15.68
N PHE A 15 0.64 4.38 -14.58
CA PHE A 15 1.21 4.39 -13.23
C PHE A 15 1.98 3.12 -12.91
N PHE A 16 1.57 1.97 -13.44
CA PHE A 16 2.33 0.74 -13.31
C PHE A 16 3.72 0.88 -13.92
N ILE A 17 3.82 1.33 -15.17
CA ILE A 17 5.11 1.48 -15.87
C ILE A 17 6.01 2.48 -15.15
N VAL A 18 5.51 3.70 -14.91
CA VAL A 18 6.29 4.76 -14.27
C VAL A 18 6.63 4.40 -12.84
N GLY A 19 5.67 3.86 -12.10
CA GLY A 19 5.82 3.50 -10.70
C GLY A 19 6.80 2.35 -10.49
N VAL A 20 6.71 1.27 -11.27
CA VAL A 20 7.68 0.16 -11.18
C VAL A 20 9.08 0.64 -11.56
N PHE A 21 9.22 1.42 -12.63
CA PHE A 21 10.50 1.97 -13.03
C PHE A 21 11.10 2.86 -11.93
N GLY A 22 10.34 3.81 -11.38
CA GLY A 22 10.79 4.71 -10.33
C GLY A 22 11.18 3.99 -9.05
N ASN A 23 10.32 3.09 -8.56
CA ASN A 23 10.55 2.36 -7.31
C ASN A 23 11.70 1.35 -7.44
N PHE A 24 11.87 0.71 -8.60
CA PHE A 24 13.01 -0.16 -8.85
C PHE A 24 14.34 0.61 -8.82
N ASN A 25 14.40 1.77 -9.49
CA ASN A 25 15.60 2.62 -9.48
C ASN A 25 15.91 3.14 -8.07
N LEU A 26 14.88 3.51 -7.30
CA LEU A 26 15.04 3.91 -5.91
C LEU A 26 15.64 2.77 -5.08
N LEU A 27 15.08 1.56 -5.18
CA LEU A 27 15.58 0.39 -4.46
C LEU A 27 17.03 0.07 -4.84
N TRP A 28 17.33 0.10 -6.14
CA TRP A 28 18.69 -0.09 -6.65
C TRP A 28 19.68 0.91 -6.05
N MET A 29 19.30 2.19 -6.00
CA MET A 29 20.14 3.24 -5.41
C MET A 29 20.32 3.07 -3.90
N THR A 30 19.26 2.72 -3.16
CA THR A 30 19.33 2.45 -1.72
C THR A 30 20.28 1.28 -1.40
N VAL A 31 20.27 0.22 -2.23
CA VAL A 31 21.20 -0.91 -2.06
C VAL A 31 22.65 -0.53 -2.39
N ARG A 32 22.86 0.28 -3.44
CA ARG A 32 24.21 0.62 -3.94
C ARG A 32 24.91 1.72 -3.13
N ARG A 33 24.16 2.67 -2.57
CA ARG A 33 24.74 3.87 -1.94
C ARG A 33 24.60 3.82 -0.42
N LYS A 34 25.72 3.67 0.28
CA LYS A 34 25.78 3.72 1.75
C LYS A 34 25.23 5.02 2.35
N SER A 35 25.35 6.13 1.63
CA SER A 35 24.76 7.42 2.02
C SER A 35 23.23 7.40 2.09
N LEU A 36 22.58 6.49 1.36
CA LEU A 36 21.12 6.30 1.35
C LEU A 36 20.65 5.22 2.33
N GLN A 37 21.56 4.52 3.02
CA GLN A 37 21.24 3.49 4.02
C GLN A 37 21.04 4.10 5.42
N SER A 38 20.52 5.32 5.47
CA SER A 38 20.05 5.96 6.69
C SER A 38 18.68 5.42 7.11
N LYS A 39 18.23 5.69 8.33
CA LYS A 39 16.89 5.31 8.82
C LYS A 39 15.75 5.65 7.83
N PRO A 40 15.64 6.89 7.31
CA PRO A 40 14.57 7.24 6.39
C PRO A 40 14.79 6.62 5.01
N GLY A 41 16.05 6.44 4.58
CA GLY A 41 16.34 5.82 3.29
C GLY A 41 16.01 4.32 3.25
N ILE A 42 16.23 3.59 4.36
CA ILE A 42 15.80 2.19 4.48
C ILE A 42 14.28 2.10 4.51
N LEU A 43 13.60 2.94 5.31
CA LEU A 43 12.13 2.98 5.34
C LEU A 43 11.54 3.32 3.95
N LEU A 44 12.14 4.26 3.23
CA LEU A 44 11.74 4.60 1.86
C LEU A 44 11.95 3.43 0.89
N GLY A 45 13.03 2.66 1.07
CA GLY A 45 13.25 1.42 0.31
C GLY A 45 12.21 0.34 0.58
N ILE A 46 11.81 0.15 1.84
CA ILE A 46 10.72 -0.77 2.23
C ILE A 46 9.39 -0.27 1.61
N ASN A 47 9.13 1.04 1.68
CA ASN A 47 7.94 1.65 1.08
C ASN A 47 7.88 1.46 -0.43
N ALA A 48 9.02 1.55 -1.13
CA ALA A 48 9.09 1.29 -2.57
C ALA A 48 8.75 -0.17 -2.93
N ILE A 49 9.13 -1.14 -2.10
CA ILE A 49 8.74 -2.54 -2.27
C ILE A 49 7.22 -2.69 -2.11
N SER A 50 6.64 -2.13 -1.05
CA SER A 50 5.18 -2.12 -0.84
C SER A 50 4.45 -1.47 -2.03
N HIS A 51 4.97 -0.34 -2.53
CA HIS A 51 4.39 0.37 -3.67
C HIS A 51 4.36 -0.50 -4.95
N MET A 52 5.43 -1.24 -5.23
CA MET A 52 5.46 -2.15 -6.37
C MET A 52 4.40 -3.24 -6.23
N ILE A 53 4.27 -3.86 -5.04
CA ILE A 53 3.23 -4.86 -4.76
C ILE A 53 1.83 -4.28 -4.99
N CYS A 54 1.57 -3.05 -4.52
CA CYS A 54 0.31 -2.36 -4.75
C CYS A 54 0.01 -2.13 -6.24
N LEU A 55 1.02 -1.72 -7.04
CA LEU A 55 0.84 -1.54 -8.49
C LEU A 55 0.50 -2.85 -9.21
N PHE A 56 1.12 -3.96 -8.82
CA PHE A 56 0.75 -5.29 -9.33
C PHE A 56 -0.68 -5.68 -8.93
N GLY A 57 -1.07 -5.39 -7.68
CA GLY A 57 -2.43 -5.62 -7.19
C GLY A 57 -3.47 -4.81 -7.96
N GLU A 58 -3.21 -3.53 -8.23
CA GLU A 58 -4.10 -2.65 -9.00
C GLU A 58 -4.26 -3.11 -10.44
N THR A 59 -3.17 -3.53 -11.07
CA THR A 59 -3.21 -4.07 -12.43
C THR A 59 -4.01 -5.38 -12.49
N SER A 60 -3.85 -6.24 -11.48
CA SER A 60 -4.61 -7.49 -11.37
C SER A 60 -6.10 -7.21 -11.16
N ASN A 61 -6.42 -6.24 -10.31
CA ASN A 61 -7.79 -5.77 -10.09
C ASN A 61 -8.44 -5.25 -11.38
N ALA A 62 -7.75 -4.37 -12.11
CA ALA A 62 -8.24 -3.85 -13.39
C ALA A 62 -8.51 -5.00 -14.39
N ALA A 63 -7.66 -6.02 -14.42
CA ALA A 63 -7.87 -7.20 -15.25
C ALA A 63 -9.14 -8.00 -14.88
N PHE A 64 -9.43 -8.16 -13.58
CA PHE A 64 -10.67 -8.81 -13.12
C PHE A 64 -11.92 -8.01 -13.49
N LEU A 65 -11.87 -6.68 -13.37
CA LEU A 65 -12.96 -5.78 -13.77
C LEU A 65 -13.32 -5.95 -15.26
N ILE A 66 -12.31 -5.94 -16.13
CA ILE A 66 -12.46 -6.10 -17.58
C ILE A 66 -12.93 -7.51 -17.96
N SER A 67 -12.44 -8.54 -17.26
CA SER A 67 -12.75 -9.95 -17.56
C SER A 67 -14.18 -10.36 -17.16
N HIS A 68 -14.91 -9.49 -16.44
CA HIS A 68 -16.30 -9.69 -16.02
C HIS A 68 -16.55 -11.01 -15.26
N THR A 69 -15.53 -11.57 -14.61
CA THR A 69 -15.64 -12.82 -13.85
C THR A 69 -16.43 -12.62 -12.57
N SER A 70 -17.49 -13.42 -12.38
CA SER A 70 -18.27 -13.48 -11.14
C SER A 70 -17.65 -14.47 -10.17
N VAL A 71 -17.28 -14.00 -8.98
CA VAL A 71 -16.66 -14.79 -7.90
C VAL A 71 -17.43 -14.50 -6.61
N SER A 72 -17.46 -15.43 -5.64
CA SER A 72 -18.06 -15.15 -4.33
C SER A 72 -17.38 -13.95 -3.67
N ARG A 73 -18.11 -13.10 -2.94
CA ARG A 73 -17.53 -11.92 -2.25
C ARG A 73 -16.44 -12.34 -1.27
N ARG A 74 -16.58 -13.48 -0.62
CA ARG A 74 -15.57 -14.03 0.30
C ARG A 74 -14.28 -14.44 -0.39
N ASP A 75 -14.39 -15.18 -1.49
CA ASP A 75 -13.21 -15.58 -2.27
C ASP A 75 -12.55 -14.35 -2.90
N CYS A 76 -13.36 -13.41 -3.37
CA CYS A 76 -12.88 -12.13 -3.87
C CYS A 76 -12.08 -11.37 -2.82
N PHE A 77 -12.64 -11.22 -1.62
CA PHE A 77 -12.00 -10.52 -0.50
C PHE A 77 -10.66 -11.18 -0.14
N LEU A 78 -10.60 -12.51 -0.13
CA LEU A 78 -9.35 -13.23 0.14
C LEU A 78 -8.30 -13.01 -0.97
N ILE A 79 -8.71 -13.03 -2.24
CA ILE A 79 -7.81 -12.77 -3.37
C ILE A 79 -7.21 -11.35 -3.29
N ILE A 80 -8.02 -10.35 -2.93
CA ILE A 80 -7.58 -8.95 -2.84
C ILE A 80 -6.99 -8.57 -1.47
N SER A 81 -7.12 -9.43 -0.46
CA SER A 81 -6.65 -9.17 0.90
C SER A 81 -5.15 -8.83 1.00
N PRO A 82 -4.23 -9.44 0.21
CA PRO A 82 -2.82 -9.05 0.25
C PRO A 82 -2.60 -7.63 -0.26
N TYR A 83 -3.40 -7.21 -1.25
CA TYR A 83 -3.38 -5.84 -1.76
C TYR A 83 -3.93 -4.85 -0.71
N ILE A 84 -5.05 -5.16 -0.07
CA ILE A 84 -5.64 -4.34 1.02
C ILE A 84 -4.67 -4.18 2.20
N PHE A 85 -4.01 -5.27 2.60
CA PHE A 85 -2.99 -5.23 3.63
C PHE A 85 -1.85 -4.29 3.23
N THR A 86 -1.33 -4.45 2.01
CA THR A 86 -0.16 -3.70 1.55
C THR A 86 -0.45 -2.21 1.40
N ILE A 87 -1.61 -1.83 0.83
CA ILE A 87 -1.97 -0.41 0.67
C ILE A 87 -2.18 0.28 2.02
N SER A 88 -2.81 -0.41 2.97
CA SER A 88 -3.03 0.10 4.34
C SER A 88 -1.71 0.26 5.09
N HIS A 89 -0.83 -0.73 4.98
CA HIS A 89 0.51 -0.69 5.56
C HIS A 89 1.33 0.47 4.96
N GLN A 90 1.30 0.63 3.64
CA GLN A 90 2.02 1.66 2.90
C GLN A 90 1.57 3.08 3.28
N ALA A 91 0.26 3.30 3.47
CA ALA A 91 -0.28 4.59 3.87
C ALA A 91 0.28 5.06 5.23
N VAL A 92 0.25 4.19 6.24
CA VAL A 92 0.80 4.51 7.57
C VAL A 92 2.32 4.67 7.52
N MET A 93 3.02 3.85 6.74
CA MET A 93 4.46 3.96 6.57
C MET A 93 4.86 5.28 5.90
N THR A 94 4.10 5.74 4.91
CA THR A 94 4.33 7.04 4.24
C THR A 94 4.11 8.20 5.21
N LEU A 95 3.09 8.12 6.06
CA LEU A 95 2.86 9.10 7.13
C LEU A 95 4.01 9.10 8.14
N ALA A 96 4.47 7.92 8.57
CA ALA A 96 5.59 7.76 9.49
C ALA A 96 6.90 8.34 8.91
N ILE A 97 7.19 8.10 7.63
CA ILE A 97 8.35 8.69 6.94
C ILE A 97 8.24 10.23 6.89
N SER A 98 7.05 10.76 6.61
CA SER A 98 6.82 12.21 6.56
C SER A 98 7.01 12.85 7.94
N ALA A 99 6.53 12.20 9.00
CA ALA A 99 6.74 12.62 10.38
C ALA A 99 8.21 12.51 10.80
N ASP A 100 8.92 11.45 10.38
CA ASP A 100 10.35 11.26 10.62
C ASP A 100 11.18 12.39 10.00
N LEU A 101 10.87 12.77 8.75
CA LEU A 101 11.53 13.88 8.07
C LEU A 101 11.28 15.20 8.81
N LEU A 102 10.04 15.46 9.23
CA LEU A 102 9.71 16.65 10.01
C LEU A 102 10.46 16.67 11.35
N TYR A 103 10.52 15.54 12.04
CA TYR A 103 11.23 15.43 13.32
C TYR A 103 12.74 15.64 13.15
N ALA A 104 13.34 15.09 12.09
CA ALA A 104 14.75 15.30 11.76
C ALA A 104 15.07 16.78 11.46
N LEU A 105 14.14 17.51 10.84
CA LEU A 105 14.29 18.94 10.57
C LEU A 105 14.16 19.79 11.83
N LEU A 106 13.24 19.44 12.74
CA LEU A 106 13.00 20.21 13.96
C LEU A 106 14.01 19.92 15.08
N PHE A 107 14.48 18.68 15.20
CA PHE A 107 15.32 18.22 16.32
C PHE A 107 16.53 17.38 15.86
N PRO A 108 17.47 17.95 15.09
CA PRO A 108 18.55 17.21 14.43
C PRO A 108 19.53 16.52 15.39
N ILE A 109 19.79 17.10 16.57
CA ILE A 109 20.74 16.55 17.56
C ILE A 109 20.17 15.27 18.19
N TRP A 110 18.90 15.28 18.56
CA TRP A 110 18.22 14.15 19.21
C TRP A 110 18.00 12.98 18.24
N TYR A 111 17.77 13.29 16.96
CA TYR A 111 17.54 12.30 15.93
C TYR A 111 18.70 11.29 15.74
N GLN A 112 19.94 11.73 15.97
CA GLN A 112 21.12 10.89 15.76
C GLN A 112 21.32 9.80 16.83
N VAL A 113 20.70 9.95 18.01
CA VAL A 113 20.94 9.06 19.17
C VAL A 113 20.16 7.74 19.07
N LEU A 114 19.04 7.72 18.33
CA LEU A 114 18.19 6.53 18.25
C LEU A 114 18.84 5.39 17.43
N PRO A 115 18.75 4.12 17.86
CA PRO A 115 19.26 2.99 17.08
C PRO A 115 18.39 2.71 15.85
N THR A 116 19.02 2.54 14.68
CA THR A 116 18.34 2.37 13.38
C THR A 116 17.48 1.12 13.31
N LEU A 117 17.99 -0.03 13.74
CA LEU A 117 17.28 -1.31 13.59
C LEU A 117 16.00 -1.37 14.42
N SER A 118 16.10 -1.01 15.71
CA SER A 118 14.93 -0.97 16.60
C SER A 118 13.87 0.00 16.08
N TYR A 119 14.29 1.16 15.58
CA TYR A 119 13.38 2.14 14.99
C TYR A 119 12.60 1.58 13.79
N ILE A 120 13.29 0.95 12.84
CA ILE A 120 12.67 0.37 11.64
C ILE A 120 11.67 -0.73 12.04
N ILE A 121 12.05 -1.62 12.95
CA ILE A 121 11.19 -2.71 13.42
C ILE A 121 9.94 -2.15 14.10
N THR A 122 10.08 -1.11 14.93
CA THR A 122 8.94 -0.46 15.60
C THR A 122 7.97 0.15 14.60
N ILE A 123 8.46 0.93 13.63
CA ILE A 123 7.59 1.55 12.61
C ILE A 123 6.90 0.48 11.78
N PHE A 124 7.64 -0.51 11.29
CA PHE A 124 7.07 -1.61 10.50
C PHE A 124 6.01 -2.40 11.30
N GLY A 125 6.27 -2.64 12.59
CA GLY A 125 5.32 -3.29 13.49
C GLY A 125 4.03 -2.49 13.66
N ILE A 126 4.11 -1.18 13.91
CA ILE A 126 2.94 -0.30 14.02
C ILE A 126 2.11 -0.31 12.73
N CYS A 127 2.78 -0.18 11.57
CA CYS A 127 2.13 -0.22 10.26
C CYS A 127 1.42 -1.56 10.02
N SER A 128 2.07 -2.67 10.41
CA SER A 128 1.51 -4.02 10.27
C SER A 128 0.29 -4.23 11.17
N VAL A 129 0.32 -3.76 12.42
CA VAL A 129 -0.82 -3.84 13.35
C VAL A 129 -2.02 -3.08 12.79
N TYR A 130 -1.81 -1.87 12.28
CA TYR A 130 -2.88 -1.09 11.64
C TYR A 130 -3.46 -1.80 10.41
N ALA A 131 -2.60 -2.30 9.52
CA ALA A 131 -3.05 -3.00 8.32
C ALA A 131 -3.84 -4.28 8.64
N LEU A 132 -3.42 -5.04 9.67
CA LEU A 132 -4.17 -6.19 10.17
C LEU A 132 -5.52 -5.79 10.74
N PHE A 133 -5.59 -4.70 11.51
CA PHE A 133 -6.85 -4.19 12.05
C PHE A 133 -7.84 -3.85 10.93
N VAL A 134 -7.39 -3.19 9.86
CA VAL A 134 -8.22 -2.88 8.69
C VAL A 134 -8.70 -4.16 8.01
N LEU A 135 -7.82 -5.14 7.80
CA LEU A 135 -8.15 -6.40 7.12
C LEU A 135 -9.15 -7.24 7.92
N ILE A 136 -8.94 -7.38 9.23
CA ILE A 136 -9.85 -8.11 10.13
C ILE A 136 -11.21 -7.41 10.18
N SER A 137 -11.22 -6.09 10.31
CA SER A 137 -12.47 -5.30 10.28
C SER A 137 -13.21 -5.48 8.96
N GLY A 138 -12.50 -5.54 7.83
CA GLY A 138 -13.09 -5.83 6.53
C GLY A 138 -13.70 -7.23 6.43
N LEU A 139 -13.03 -8.23 7.03
CA LEU A 139 -13.52 -9.62 7.04
C LEU A 139 -14.76 -9.79 7.93
N MET A 140 -14.83 -9.09 9.06
CA MET A 140 -15.98 -9.16 9.99
C MET A 140 -17.25 -8.53 9.43
N ASN A 141 -17.13 -7.56 8.52
CA ASN A 141 -18.26 -6.86 7.91
C ASN A 141 -18.61 -7.41 6.52
N LEU A 142 -18.20 -8.64 6.21
CA LEU A 142 -18.40 -9.24 4.90
C LEU A 142 -19.73 -10.00 4.82
N ASP A 143 -20.69 -9.50 4.03
CA ASP A 143 -21.93 -10.25 3.73
C ASP A 143 -21.74 -11.30 2.62
N ASP A 144 -22.48 -12.39 2.67
CA ASP A 144 -22.38 -13.54 1.76
C ASP A 144 -23.05 -13.36 0.37
N GLU A 145 -23.22 -12.12 -0.10
CA GLU A 145 -23.82 -11.87 -1.41
C GLU A 145 -22.86 -12.15 -2.58
N ILE A 146 -23.37 -12.73 -3.67
CA ILE A 146 -22.60 -12.97 -4.90
C ILE A 146 -22.46 -11.66 -5.68
N ILE A 147 -21.24 -11.16 -5.85
CA ILE A 147 -20.95 -9.86 -6.51
C ILE A 147 -19.80 -10.04 -7.50
N ARG A 148 -19.72 -9.19 -8.53
CA ARG A 148 -18.52 -9.14 -9.39
C ARG A 148 -17.32 -8.70 -8.58
N CYS A 149 -16.17 -9.38 -8.73
CA CYS A 149 -14.93 -8.92 -8.13
C CYS A 149 -14.57 -7.54 -8.66
N ASN A 150 -14.64 -6.55 -7.79
CA ASN A 150 -14.48 -5.16 -8.12
C ASN A 150 -13.82 -4.48 -6.91
N VAL A 151 -12.54 -4.11 -7.00
CA VAL A 151 -11.83 -3.38 -5.93
C VAL A 151 -12.16 -1.88 -5.83
N PRO A 152 -12.83 -1.16 -6.76
CA PRO A 152 -13.47 0.09 -6.42
C PRO A 152 -14.68 -0.26 -5.56
N LEU A 153 -14.34 -0.55 -4.31
CA LEU A 153 -15.11 -0.23 -3.14
C LEU A 153 -16.48 -0.89 -3.20
N GLY A 154 -16.51 -2.19 -2.88
CA GLY A 154 -17.67 -2.73 -2.19
C GLY A 154 -18.04 -1.71 -1.11
N LYS A 155 -19.26 -1.18 -1.17
CA LYS A 155 -19.71 0.02 -0.44
C LYS A 155 -19.31 0.03 1.05
N THR A 156 -19.05 -1.14 1.61
CA THR A 156 -18.59 -1.42 2.98
C THR A 156 -17.12 -1.10 3.27
N ALA A 157 -16.17 -1.26 2.33
CA ALA A 157 -14.75 -0.95 2.56
C ALA A 157 -14.47 0.56 2.52
N GLN A 158 -15.19 1.29 1.66
CA GLN A 158 -15.14 2.75 1.62
C GLN A 158 -15.68 3.38 2.89
N SER A 159 -16.73 2.80 3.49
CA SER A 159 -17.27 3.26 4.77
C SER A 159 -16.31 3.04 5.94
N VAL A 160 -15.46 2.02 5.93
CA VAL A 160 -14.43 1.83 6.97
C VAL A 160 -13.29 2.84 6.81
N LEU A 161 -12.87 3.12 5.57
CA LEU A 161 -11.84 4.12 5.29
C LEU A 161 -12.32 5.57 5.57
N LEU A 162 -13.59 5.88 5.28
CA LEU A 162 -14.23 7.17 5.62
C LEU A 162 -14.62 7.29 7.11
N ALA A 163 -14.74 6.17 7.84
CA ALA A 163 -14.94 6.22 9.29
C ALA A 163 -13.63 6.39 10.07
N LEU A 164 -12.48 6.22 9.42
CA LEU A 164 -11.13 6.30 10.02
C LEU A 164 -10.32 7.53 9.57
N ILE A 165 -10.88 8.38 8.69
CA ILE A 165 -10.36 9.71 8.29
C ILE A 165 -11.36 10.77 8.74
#